data_AF-A0A969M8L8-F1
#
_entry.id   AF-A0A969M8L8-F1
#
_cell.length_a   1.000
_cell.length_b   1.000
_cell.length_c   1.000
_cell.angle_alpha   90.00
_cell.angle_beta   90.00
_cell.angle_gamma   90.00
#
_symmetry.space_group_name_H-M   'P 1'
#
loop_
_entity.id
_entity.type
_entity.pdbx_description
1 polymer ?
#
loop_
_entity_poly.entity_id
_entity_poly.type
_entity_poly.pdbx_seq_one_letter_code
_entity_poly.pdbx_strand_id
1 'polypeptide(L)'
;MNLLVNACHAVESNRGSIEIGSRDWDERGIVLSVRDTGPGVPPDLVDKIFRPFFTTKGAGKGTGLGLAVSTGLIRRYGGTLTLAQSSTSGAEFCLRVLGEPVFDEEDTWLAQTLVSSSESRPEPGSDEIGARPSASRQQHDIPPAETLMTEHFDDRGFLPLSIAVLTVSDSRTEDNDRSGQLLVERAEAAGHRVVAKRIVPDDIYRMRAVFSAWIADPEVQVILSTGGTGVTGRDSTPEAVAPLLDKPLEGFGELFRSVSLEEIGTSTLQSRALGGLANGTFIFCLPGSSGACRTAWDRILLAQL
;
A
#
# COMPACT_ATOMS: atom_id res chain seq x y z
N MET A 1 3.47 2.64 -14.52
CA MET A 1 3.24 1.23 -14.93
C MET A 1 1.78 0.80 -14.74
N ASN A 2 1.18 0.96 -13.56
CA ASN A 2 -0.19 0.52 -13.29
C ASN A 2 -1.25 1.13 -14.25
N LEU A 3 -1.17 2.42 -14.58
CA LEU A 3 -2.07 3.06 -15.56
C LEU A 3 -2.01 2.40 -16.95
N LEU A 4 -0.80 2.07 -17.42
CA LEU A 4 -0.60 1.41 -18.71
C LEU A 4 -1.17 -0.01 -18.72
N VAL A 5 -0.95 -0.76 -17.64
CA VAL A 5 -1.54 -2.10 -17.49
C VAL A 5 -3.06 -2.02 -17.46
N ASN A 6 -3.65 -1.02 -16.81
CA ASN A 6 -5.10 -0.82 -16.83
C ASN A 6 -5.63 -0.46 -18.22
N ALA A 7 -4.93 0.42 -18.95
CA ALA A 7 -5.25 0.76 -20.32
C ALA A 7 -5.18 -0.47 -21.25
N CYS A 8 -4.13 -1.31 -21.13
CA CYS A 8 -4.01 -2.56 -21.88
C CYS A 8 -5.20 -3.49 -21.67
N HIS A 9 -5.63 -3.68 -20.42
CA HIS A 9 -6.81 -4.49 -20.13
C HIS A 9 -8.10 -3.88 -20.68
N ALA A 10 -8.22 -2.55 -20.71
CA ALA A 10 -9.41 -1.86 -21.21
C ALA A 10 -9.60 -2.02 -22.73
N VAL A 11 -8.49 -2.11 -23.48
CA VAL A 11 -8.52 -2.25 -24.95
C VAL A 11 -8.41 -3.70 -25.45
N GLU A 12 -8.20 -4.66 -24.54
CA GLU A 12 -7.94 -6.06 -24.87
C GLU A 12 -9.04 -6.66 -25.77
N SER A 13 -10.31 -6.34 -25.48
CA SER A 13 -11.46 -6.88 -26.22
C SER A 13 -11.76 -6.20 -27.55
N ASN A 14 -11.23 -4.99 -27.79
CA ASN A 14 -11.59 -4.18 -28.96
C ASN A 14 -10.42 -3.82 -29.88
N ARG A 15 -9.19 -4.30 -29.59
CA ARG A 15 -7.95 -3.93 -30.30
C ARG A 15 -7.75 -2.41 -30.39
N GLY A 16 -8.15 -1.70 -29.34
CA GLY A 16 -8.00 -0.26 -29.23
C GLY A 16 -6.54 0.18 -29.13
N SER A 17 -6.33 1.48 -29.27
CA SER A 17 -5.05 2.16 -29.03
C SER A 17 -4.93 2.69 -27.60
N ILE A 18 -3.68 2.84 -27.18
CA ILE A 18 -3.28 3.54 -25.95
C ILE A 18 -2.35 4.68 -26.36
N GLU A 19 -2.66 5.89 -25.92
CA GLU A 19 -1.86 7.09 -26.11
C GLU A 19 -1.23 7.48 -24.78
N ILE A 20 0.06 7.81 -24.80
CA ILE A 20 0.80 8.30 -23.64
C ILE A 20 1.27 9.71 -23.98
N GLY A 21 0.88 10.68 -23.16
CA GLY A 21 1.25 12.07 -23.32
C GLY A 21 2.05 12.58 -22.12
N SER A 22 2.84 13.61 -22.37
CA SER A 22 3.44 14.42 -21.32
C SER A 22 3.34 15.89 -21.69
N ARG A 23 3.08 16.75 -20.71
CA ARG A 23 3.12 18.20 -20.87
C ARG A 23 3.61 18.87 -19.59
N ASP A 24 4.08 20.09 -19.73
CA ASP A 24 4.47 20.92 -18.60
C ASP A 24 3.27 21.21 -17.67
N TRP A 25 3.54 21.31 -16.37
CA TRP A 25 2.57 21.69 -15.33
C TRP A 25 2.85 23.10 -14.78
N ASP A 26 2.97 24.07 -15.67
CA ASP A 26 3.19 25.48 -15.35
C ASP A 26 4.46 25.67 -14.50
N GLU A 27 5.56 25.05 -14.90
CA GLU A 27 6.85 25.00 -14.18
C GLU A 27 6.82 24.32 -12.80
N ARG A 28 5.64 23.91 -12.31
CA ARG A 28 5.51 23.15 -11.06
C ARG A 28 5.96 21.70 -11.21
N GLY A 29 5.99 21.19 -12.43
CA GLY A 29 6.39 19.82 -12.75
C GLY A 29 5.82 19.33 -14.07
N ILE A 30 5.42 18.06 -14.13
CA ILE A 30 4.98 17.39 -15.35
C ILE A 30 3.58 16.77 -15.16
N VAL A 31 2.75 16.89 -16.20
CA VAL A 31 1.51 16.12 -16.34
C VAL A 31 1.77 14.96 -17.31
N LEU A 32 1.63 13.73 -16.84
CA LEU A 32 1.61 12.53 -17.67
C LEU A 32 0.15 12.13 -17.91
N SER A 33 -0.22 11.87 -19.16
CA SER A 33 -1.54 11.32 -19.49
C SER A 33 -1.42 9.91 -20.08
N VAL A 34 -2.36 9.05 -19.71
CA VAL A 34 -2.56 7.74 -20.31
C VAL A 34 -4.01 7.68 -20.76
N ARG A 35 -4.21 7.62 -22.07
CA ARG A 35 -5.52 7.54 -22.69
C ARG A 35 -5.68 6.20 -23.38
N ASP A 36 -6.79 5.52 -23.11
CA ASP A 36 -7.19 4.31 -23.81
C ASP A 36 -8.44 4.55 -24.66
N THR A 37 -8.71 3.62 -25.57
CA THR A 37 -9.93 3.59 -26.39
C THR A 37 -10.84 2.43 -26.00
N GLY A 38 -10.81 2.04 -24.73
CA GLY A 38 -11.66 1.03 -24.13
C GLY A 38 -13.08 1.53 -23.87
N PRO A 39 -13.86 0.84 -23.00
CA PRO A 39 -15.25 1.19 -22.73
C PRO A 39 -15.44 2.44 -21.86
N GLY A 40 -14.36 3.02 -21.34
CA GLY A 40 -14.38 4.07 -20.33
C GLY A 40 -14.84 3.58 -18.96
N VAL A 41 -14.99 4.53 -18.04
CA VAL A 41 -15.46 4.33 -16.67
C VAL A 41 -16.90 4.85 -16.56
N PRO A 42 -17.88 4.01 -16.17
CA PRO A 42 -19.25 4.44 -15.92
C PRO A 42 -19.32 5.56 -14.86
N PRO A 43 -20.20 6.57 -15.01
CA PRO A 43 -20.28 7.72 -14.11
C PRO A 43 -20.45 7.35 -12.62
N ASP A 44 -21.22 6.31 -12.33
CA ASP A 44 -21.50 5.81 -10.98
C ASP A 44 -20.32 5.07 -10.32
N LEU A 45 -19.26 4.80 -11.08
CA LEU A 45 -18.06 4.10 -10.64
C LEU A 45 -16.82 5.01 -10.53
N VAL A 46 -16.88 6.26 -11.00
CA VAL A 46 -15.73 7.19 -11.02
C VAL A 46 -15.13 7.37 -9.62
N ASP A 47 -15.95 7.52 -8.58
CA ASP A 47 -15.46 7.67 -7.20
C ASP A 47 -15.06 6.35 -6.54
N LYS A 48 -15.42 5.22 -7.16
CA LYS A 48 -15.16 3.87 -6.65
C LYS A 48 -13.87 3.29 -7.19
N ILE A 49 -13.48 3.63 -8.42
CA ILE A 49 -12.26 3.09 -9.07
C ILE A 49 -10.96 3.44 -8.34
N PHE A 50 -10.96 4.49 -7.52
CA PHE A 50 -9.81 4.87 -6.68
C PHE A 50 -9.84 4.24 -5.27
N ARG A 51 -10.91 3.52 -4.91
CA ARG A 51 -11.03 2.89 -3.59
C ARG A 51 -10.22 1.58 -3.57
N PRO A 52 -9.52 1.28 -2.46
CA PRO A 52 -8.90 -0.02 -2.27
C PRO A 52 -9.90 -1.16 -2.48
N PHE A 53 -9.43 -2.27 -3.07
CA PHE A 53 -10.20 -3.49 -3.34
C PHE A 53 -11.38 -3.35 -4.33
N PHE A 54 -11.64 -2.16 -4.85
CA PHE A 54 -12.67 -2.00 -5.86
C PHE A 54 -12.14 -2.47 -7.22
N THR A 55 -12.83 -3.43 -7.83
CA THR A 55 -12.54 -3.86 -9.19
C THR A 55 -13.83 -4.26 -9.92
N THR A 56 -13.90 -3.93 -11.20
CA THR A 56 -14.95 -4.42 -12.12
C THR A 56 -14.54 -5.70 -12.84
N LYS A 57 -13.30 -6.15 -12.64
CA LYS A 57 -12.79 -7.40 -13.21
C LYS A 57 -13.34 -8.58 -12.40
N GLY A 58 -13.71 -9.67 -13.07
CA GLY A 58 -14.22 -10.87 -12.40
C GLY A 58 -13.29 -11.39 -11.30
N ALA A 59 -13.83 -12.13 -10.34
CA ALA A 59 -13.11 -12.63 -9.17
C ALA A 59 -11.74 -13.23 -9.53
N GLY A 60 -10.68 -12.77 -8.84
CA GLY A 60 -9.28 -13.18 -9.07
C GLY A 60 -8.52 -12.40 -10.15
N LYS A 61 -9.19 -11.73 -11.10
CA LYS A 61 -8.54 -11.05 -12.25
C LYS A 61 -8.05 -9.62 -11.97
N GLY A 62 -8.28 -9.09 -10.77
CA GLY A 62 -7.78 -7.78 -10.34
C GLY A 62 -7.85 -7.66 -8.82
N THR A 63 -6.82 -7.10 -8.19
CA THR A 63 -6.82 -6.88 -6.73
C THR A 63 -7.62 -5.65 -6.32
N GLY A 64 -7.97 -4.78 -7.27
CA GLY A 64 -8.59 -3.47 -6.98
C GLY A 64 -7.67 -2.47 -6.28
N LEU A 65 -6.40 -2.81 -6.02
CA LEU A 65 -5.48 -1.96 -5.28
C LEU A 65 -4.70 -0.98 -6.15
N GLY A 66 -4.52 -1.28 -7.44
CA GLY A 66 -3.57 -0.55 -8.28
C GLY A 66 -3.78 0.97 -8.29
N LEU A 67 -5.00 1.42 -8.58
CA LEU A 67 -5.31 2.86 -8.65
C LEU A 67 -5.26 3.52 -7.26
N ALA A 68 -5.70 2.83 -6.20
CA ALA A 68 -5.59 3.32 -4.83
C ALA A 68 -4.13 3.54 -4.42
N VAL A 69 -3.26 2.55 -4.66
CA VAL A 69 -1.81 2.64 -4.38
C VAL A 69 -1.16 3.74 -5.23
N SER A 70 -1.48 3.82 -6.52
CA SER A 70 -0.93 4.86 -7.41
C SER A 70 -1.34 6.27 -6.95
N THR A 71 -2.55 6.42 -6.43
CA THR A 71 -3.08 7.69 -5.89
C THR A 71 -2.39 8.05 -4.58
N GLY A 72 -2.23 7.10 -3.66
CA GLY A 72 -1.51 7.32 -2.40
C GLY A 72 -0.05 7.72 -2.64
N LEU A 73 0.65 6.98 -3.52
CA LEU A 73 2.04 7.27 -3.85
C LEU A 73 2.19 8.67 -4.44
N ILE A 74 1.38 9.04 -5.44
CA ILE A 74 1.55 10.36 -6.07
C ILE A 74 1.26 11.51 -5.12
N ARG A 75 0.26 11.34 -4.24
CA ARG A 75 -0.09 12.34 -3.22
C ARG A 75 1.04 12.54 -2.21
N ARG A 76 1.71 11.45 -1.81
CA ARG A 76 2.88 11.51 -0.92
C ARG A 76 4.02 12.38 -1.46
N TYR A 77 4.12 12.53 -2.79
CA TYR A 77 5.09 13.40 -3.45
C TYR A 77 4.48 14.76 -3.87
N GLY A 78 3.34 15.16 -3.29
CA GLY A 78 2.67 16.42 -3.56
C GLY A 78 1.96 16.49 -4.92
N GLY A 79 1.84 15.36 -5.61
CA GLY A 79 1.20 15.25 -6.92
C GLY A 79 -0.26 14.78 -6.85
N THR A 80 -0.86 14.55 -8.01
CA THR A 80 -2.26 14.10 -8.11
C THR A 80 -2.45 13.05 -9.19
N LEU A 81 -3.39 12.13 -9.00
CA LEU A 81 -3.88 11.21 -10.04
C LEU A 81 -5.38 11.43 -10.21
N THR A 82 -5.82 11.65 -11.45
CA THR A 82 -7.21 11.97 -11.78
C THR A 82 -7.68 11.21 -13.02
N LEU A 83 -8.98 10.97 -13.11
CA LEU A 83 -9.66 10.59 -14.35
C LEU A 83 -10.07 11.89 -15.04
N ALA A 84 -9.30 12.33 -16.03
CA ALA A 84 -9.50 13.61 -16.71
C ALA A 84 -10.68 13.56 -17.70
N GLN A 85 -10.85 12.41 -18.36
CA GLN A 85 -11.95 12.19 -19.29
C GLN A 85 -12.42 10.74 -19.22
N SER A 86 -13.73 10.51 -19.36
CA SER A 86 -14.30 9.18 -19.49
C SER A 86 -15.54 9.23 -20.37
N SER A 87 -15.58 8.35 -21.38
CA SER A 87 -16.74 8.15 -22.24
C SER A 87 -16.77 6.73 -22.77
N THR A 88 -17.81 6.37 -23.52
CA THR A 88 -17.89 5.07 -24.21
C THR A 88 -16.79 4.86 -25.25
N SER A 89 -15.98 5.89 -25.54
CA SER A 89 -14.85 5.84 -26.47
C SER A 89 -13.49 5.79 -25.75
N GLY A 90 -13.48 5.64 -24.43
CA GLY A 90 -12.25 5.45 -23.65
C GLY A 90 -12.17 6.29 -22.38
N ALA A 91 -11.08 6.10 -21.65
CA ALA A 91 -10.74 6.88 -20.47
C ALA A 91 -9.36 7.54 -20.63
N GLU A 92 -9.19 8.71 -20.02
CA GLU A 92 -7.92 9.39 -19.88
C GLU A 92 -7.61 9.62 -18.40
N PHE A 93 -6.51 9.05 -17.95
CA PHE A 93 -5.97 9.27 -16.62
C PHE A 93 -4.80 10.25 -16.68
N CYS A 94 -4.82 11.26 -15.81
CA CYS A 94 -3.79 12.28 -15.71
C CYS A 94 -3.08 12.20 -14.35
N LEU A 95 -1.77 12.03 -14.39
CA LEU A 95 -0.86 12.08 -13.27
C LEU A 95 -0.12 13.41 -13.29
N ARG A 96 -0.26 14.23 -12.25
CA ARG A 96 0.56 15.43 -12.04
C ARG A 96 1.65 15.11 -11.04
N VAL A 97 2.90 15.31 -11.42
CA VAL A 97 4.08 15.11 -10.59
C VAL A 97 4.79 16.45 -10.47
N LEU A 98 5.21 16.84 -9.26
CA LEU A 98 6.00 18.05 -9.06
C LEU A 98 7.44 17.85 -9.59
N GLY A 99 8.04 18.92 -10.10
CA GLY A 99 9.44 18.93 -10.54
C GLY A 99 10.40 18.79 -9.36
N GLU A 100 10.05 19.41 -8.24
CA GLU A 100 10.63 19.13 -6.93
C GLU A 100 9.54 18.53 -6.04
N PRO A 101 9.69 17.28 -5.56
CA PRO A 101 8.69 16.64 -4.74
C PRO A 101 8.54 17.35 -3.39
N VAL A 102 7.29 17.65 -3.03
CA VAL A 102 6.94 18.10 -1.68
C VAL A 102 6.41 16.89 -0.92
N PHE A 103 7.07 16.53 0.17
CA PHE A 103 6.65 15.45 1.05
C PHE A 103 5.73 16.02 2.12
N ASP A 104 4.66 15.30 2.43
CA ASP A 104 3.82 15.63 3.58
C ASP A 104 4.63 15.47 4.88
N GLU A 105 4.65 16.49 5.74
CA GLU A 105 5.55 16.57 6.90
C GLU A 105 5.28 15.46 7.94
N GLU A 106 4.05 14.95 8.02
CA GLU A 106 3.71 13.80 8.87
C GLU A 106 4.31 12.47 8.36
N ASP A 107 4.69 12.40 7.08
CA ASP A 107 5.17 11.20 6.38
C ASP A 107 6.70 11.21 6.13
N THR A 108 7.37 12.23 6.67
CA THR A 108 8.74 12.64 6.32
C THR A 108 9.84 11.81 6.98
N TRP A 109 9.56 11.10 8.09
CA TRP A 109 10.58 10.27 8.76
C TRP A 109 11.11 9.12 7.87
N LEU A 110 10.24 8.53 7.05
CA LEU A 110 10.58 7.43 6.14
C LEU A 110 11.36 7.90 4.91
N ALA A 111 11.02 9.07 4.36
CA ALA A 111 11.75 9.66 3.23
C ALA A 111 13.15 10.10 3.64
N GLN A 112 13.29 10.72 4.82
CA GLN A 112 14.60 11.11 5.35
C GLN A 112 15.50 9.90 5.61
N THR A 113 14.96 8.78 6.09
CA THR A 113 15.74 7.54 6.34
C THR A 113 16.29 6.92 5.04
N LEU A 114 15.56 7.04 3.92
CA LEU A 114 15.97 6.52 2.61
C LEU A 114 16.92 7.46 1.86
N VAL A 115 16.84 8.77 2.09
CA VAL A 115 17.74 9.77 1.48
C VAL A 115 19.05 9.88 2.28
N SER A 116 18.99 9.83 3.62
CA SER A 116 20.16 9.94 4.51
C SER A 116 21.11 8.73 4.45
N SER A 117 20.67 7.61 3.88
CA SER A 117 21.51 6.43 3.65
C SER A 117 22.32 6.52 2.34
N SER A 118 22.21 7.63 1.59
CA SER A 118 22.97 7.88 0.36
C SER A 118 24.03 9.00 0.46
N GLU A 119 24.05 9.80 1.53
CA GLU A 119 24.94 10.98 1.67
C GLU A 119 26.09 10.78 2.68
N SER A 120 26.88 9.72 2.50
CA SER A 120 28.19 9.62 3.16
C SER A 120 29.27 9.14 2.20
N ARG A 121 29.70 10.02 1.28
CA ARG A 121 31.03 9.95 0.67
C ARG A 121 31.68 11.35 0.69
N PRO A 122 32.96 11.46 1.07
CA PRO A 122 33.64 12.75 1.09
C PRO A 122 34.03 13.18 -0.32
N GLU A 123 33.81 14.46 -0.61
CA GLU A 123 34.31 15.23 -1.77
C GLU A 123 35.84 15.33 -1.77
N PRO A 124 36.50 15.30 -2.94
CA PRO A 124 37.81 15.91 -3.10
C PRO A 124 37.78 17.12 -4.05
N GLY A 125 38.24 18.26 -3.53
CA GLY A 125 39.13 19.17 -4.24
C GLY A 125 38.52 20.20 -5.19
N SER A 126 38.52 21.45 -4.73
CA SER A 126 38.32 22.69 -5.48
C SER A 126 39.23 22.84 -6.71
N ASP A 127 38.69 23.35 -7.81
CA ASP A 127 39.32 24.40 -8.62
C ASP A 127 38.29 25.17 -9.49
N GLU A 128 38.73 26.31 -9.99
CA GLU A 128 38.03 27.58 -10.24
C GLU A 128 37.26 27.78 -11.57
N ILE A 129 36.29 28.73 -11.51
CA ILE A 129 35.87 29.77 -12.50
C ILE A 129 35.00 29.42 -13.74
N GLY A 130 33.90 30.18 -13.89
CA GLY A 130 33.37 30.61 -15.20
C GLY A 130 31.88 31.01 -15.23
N ALA A 131 31.55 32.28 -15.53
CA ALA A 131 30.24 32.89 -15.34
C ALA A 131 29.39 33.13 -16.62
N ARG A 132 28.07 33.35 -16.41
CA ARG A 132 27.04 34.14 -17.19
C ARG A 132 26.36 33.52 -18.43
N PRO A 133 25.20 34.05 -18.93
CA PRO A 133 24.20 34.97 -18.34
C PRO A 133 22.71 34.59 -18.55
N SER A 134 21.85 35.38 -17.90
CA SER A 134 20.39 35.45 -17.92
C SER A 134 19.76 35.88 -19.26
N ALA A 135 18.51 35.48 -19.49
CA ALA A 135 17.61 36.11 -20.46
C ALA A 135 16.16 36.20 -19.90
N SER A 136 15.69 37.44 -19.79
CA SER A 136 14.35 37.88 -19.39
C SER A 136 13.28 37.59 -20.45
N ARG A 137 12.07 37.17 -20.06
CA ARG A 137 10.86 37.35 -20.88
C ARG A 137 9.63 37.73 -20.05
N GLN A 138 8.78 38.50 -20.73
CA GLN A 138 7.81 39.47 -20.24
C GLN A 138 6.55 38.88 -19.62
N GLN A 139 6.01 39.64 -18.68
CA GLN A 139 4.82 39.40 -17.86
C GLN A 139 3.53 39.70 -18.65
N HIS A 140 2.61 38.73 -18.68
CA HIS A 140 1.21 38.94 -19.04
C HIS A 140 0.33 38.47 -17.87
N ASP A 141 -0.36 39.43 -17.25
CA ASP A 141 -1.25 39.22 -16.11
C ASP A 141 -2.53 38.48 -16.52
N ILE A 142 -2.84 37.39 -15.81
CA ILE A 142 -4.12 36.66 -15.87
C ILE A 142 -4.59 36.49 -14.40
N PRO A 143 -5.89 36.68 -14.10
CA PRO A 143 -6.37 37.00 -12.75
C PRO A 143 -6.30 35.82 -11.75
N PRO A 144 -6.40 36.08 -10.42
CA PRO A 144 -6.06 35.13 -9.38
C PRO A 144 -6.91 33.87 -9.40
N ALA A 145 -6.27 32.74 -9.11
CA ALA A 145 -6.80 31.38 -9.10
C ALA A 145 -7.86 31.09 -8.00
N GLU A 146 -8.35 32.11 -7.28
CA GLU A 146 -9.20 31.91 -6.11
C GLU A 146 -10.65 31.55 -6.45
N THR A 147 -11.12 31.70 -7.70
CA THR A 147 -12.55 31.52 -8.01
C THR A 147 -12.94 30.16 -8.61
N LEU A 148 -12.01 29.19 -8.68
CA LEU A 148 -12.31 27.84 -9.18
C LEU A 148 -11.97 26.70 -8.20
N MET A 149 -11.65 27.03 -6.94
CA MET A 149 -11.40 26.04 -5.88
C MET A 149 -12.49 26.11 -4.83
N THR A 150 -13.69 25.58 -5.11
CA THR A 150 -14.61 25.32 -3.99
C THR A 150 -15.59 24.17 -4.15
N GLU A 151 -15.47 23.28 -5.14
CA GLU A 151 -16.31 22.08 -5.15
C GLU A 151 -15.49 20.83 -5.55
N HIS A 152 -15.45 19.89 -4.60
CA HIS A 152 -14.98 18.48 -4.70
C HIS A 152 -13.51 18.20 -4.42
N PHE A 153 -13.16 18.05 -3.14
CA PHE A 153 -13.09 16.77 -2.42
C PHE A 153 -12.65 17.12 -1.00
N ASP A 154 -13.61 17.10 -0.08
CA ASP A 154 -13.34 17.21 1.36
C ASP A 154 -12.29 16.15 1.77
N ASP A 155 -11.45 16.48 2.74
CA ASP A 155 -10.50 15.60 3.42
C ASP A 155 -11.14 14.23 3.66
N ARG A 156 -10.88 13.24 2.81
CA ARG A 156 -11.22 11.85 3.16
C ARG A 156 -10.09 11.36 4.06
N GLY A 157 -10.21 11.77 5.33
CA GLY A 157 -9.37 11.34 6.42
C GLY A 157 -9.25 9.82 6.53
N PHE A 158 -8.47 9.39 7.51
CA PHE A 158 -8.21 7.99 7.83
C PHE A 158 -9.43 7.08 7.63
N LEU A 159 -9.26 5.99 6.88
CA LEU A 159 -10.30 4.98 6.63
C LEU A 159 -10.07 3.76 7.53
N PRO A 160 -10.88 3.55 8.59
CA PRO A 160 -10.75 2.40 9.45
C PRO A 160 -10.94 1.09 8.69
N LEU A 161 -9.98 0.17 8.81
CA LEU A 161 -10.09 -1.20 8.31
C LEU A 161 -10.67 -2.10 9.40
N SER A 162 -11.31 -3.18 8.96
CA SER A 162 -11.87 -4.20 9.85
C SER A 162 -10.90 -5.38 9.96
N ILE A 163 -10.29 -5.53 11.13
CA ILE A 163 -9.15 -6.42 11.39
C ILE A 163 -9.59 -7.59 12.28
N ALA A 164 -9.25 -8.81 11.89
CA ALA A 164 -9.34 -10.00 12.73
C ALA A 164 -7.95 -10.40 13.24
N VAL A 165 -7.85 -10.74 14.53
CA VAL A 165 -6.60 -11.13 15.18
C VAL A 165 -6.65 -12.58 15.63
N LEU A 166 -5.65 -13.38 15.23
CA LEU A 166 -5.51 -14.79 15.60
C LEU A 166 -4.21 -15.06 16.35
N THR A 167 -4.31 -15.53 17.58
CA THR A 167 -3.15 -16.05 18.31
C THR A 167 -3.10 -17.57 18.14
N VAL A 168 -1.97 -18.07 17.64
CA VAL A 168 -1.69 -19.51 17.50
C VAL A 168 -0.83 -19.95 18.67
N SER A 169 -1.42 -20.69 19.61
CA SER A 169 -0.70 -21.24 20.76
C SER A 169 -1.48 -22.34 21.48
N ASP A 170 -0.75 -23.38 21.91
CA ASP A 170 -1.31 -24.45 22.75
C ASP A 170 -1.49 -24.06 24.23
N SER A 171 -0.90 -22.94 24.66
CA SER A 171 -0.83 -22.57 26.09
C SER A 171 -1.36 -21.18 26.41
N ARG A 172 -1.60 -20.34 25.38
CA ARG A 172 -2.13 -19.01 25.60
C ARG A 172 -3.62 -19.05 25.91
N THR A 173 -4.01 -18.15 26.80
CA THR A 173 -5.40 -17.79 27.12
C THR A 173 -5.54 -16.28 26.92
N GLU A 174 -6.77 -15.78 26.95
CA GLU A 174 -7.01 -14.33 26.83
C GLU A 174 -6.21 -13.53 27.88
N ASP A 175 -6.09 -14.04 29.11
CA ASP A 175 -5.38 -13.37 30.21
C ASP A 175 -3.87 -13.22 29.99
N ASN A 176 -3.27 -14.07 29.15
CA ASN A 176 -1.81 -14.12 28.98
C ASN A 176 -1.35 -13.97 27.51
N ASP A 177 -2.28 -13.74 26.59
CA ASP A 177 -2.02 -13.48 25.18
C ASP A 177 -1.52 -12.04 24.94
N ARG A 178 -0.26 -11.80 25.34
CA ARG A 178 0.38 -10.49 25.21
C ARG A 178 0.56 -10.07 23.75
N SER A 179 0.83 -11.00 22.84
CA SER A 179 1.11 -10.67 21.43
C SER A 179 -0.17 -10.35 20.68
N GLY A 180 -1.22 -11.15 20.84
CA GLY A 180 -2.53 -10.84 20.26
C GLY A 180 -3.11 -9.56 20.86
N GLN A 181 -2.99 -9.35 22.17
CA GLN A 181 -3.42 -8.10 22.82
C GLN A 181 -2.67 -6.87 22.29
N LEU A 182 -1.35 -6.98 22.10
CA LEU A 182 -0.56 -5.91 21.49
C LEU A 182 -1.04 -5.55 20.09
N LEU A 183 -1.37 -6.54 19.25
CA LEU A 183 -1.88 -6.27 17.91
C LEU A 183 -3.25 -5.59 17.94
N VAL A 184 -4.12 -5.98 18.87
CA VAL A 184 -5.41 -5.30 19.09
C VAL A 184 -5.19 -3.84 19.47
N GLU A 185 -4.39 -3.58 20.50
CA GLU A 185 -4.10 -2.22 20.99
C GLU A 185 -3.51 -1.34 19.90
N ARG A 186 -2.58 -1.88 19.11
CA ARG A 186 -1.94 -1.16 18.00
C ARG A 186 -2.91 -0.84 16.87
N ALA A 187 -3.76 -1.79 16.49
CA ALA A 187 -4.79 -1.59 15.47
C ALA A 187 -5.82 -0.54 15.89
N GLU A 188 -6.32 -0.62 17.12
CA GLU A 188 -7.30 0.33 17.64
C GLU A 188 -6.68 1.73 17.84
N ALA A 189 -5.43 1.82 18.32
CA ALA A 189 -4.73 3.09 18.47
C ALA A 189 -4.47 3.79 17.13
N ALA A 190 -4.32 3.04 16.04
CA ALA A 190 -4.23 3.57 14.69
C ALA A 190 -5.60 3.99 14.13
N GLY A 191 -6.71 3.67 14.81
CA GLY A 191 -8.07 4.01 14.43
C GLY A 191 -8.84 2.89 13.71
N HIS A 192 -8.22 1.72 13.46
CA HIS A 192 -8.90 0.59 12.84
C HIS A 192 -9.87 -0.09 13.83
N ARG A 193 -10.72 -0.99 13.31
CA ARG A 193 -11.70 -1.74 14.10
C ARG A 193 -11.28 -3.19 14.20
N VAL A 194 -11.06 -3.69 15.40
CA VAL A 194 -10.83 -5.12 15.61
C VAL A 194 -12.18 -5.83 15.71
N VAL A 195 -12.59 -6.52 14.65
CA VAL A 195 -13.91 -7.15 14.53
C VAL A 195 -13.97 -8.58 15.07
N ALA A 196 -12.81 -9.22 15.21
CA ALA A 196 -12.70 -10.54 15.82
C ALA A 196 -11.32 -10.73 16.46
N LYS A 197 -11.29 -11.44 17.59
CA LYS A 197 -10.08 -11.98 18.18
C LYS A 197 -10.33 -13.44 18.55
N ARG A 198 -9.38 -14.33 18.24
CA ARG A 198 -9.44 -15.75 18.63
C ARG A 198 -8.06 -16.28 19.00
N ILE A 199 -8.05 -17.29 19.86
CA ILE A 199 -6.87 -18.11 20.15
C ILE A 199 -7.15 -19.53 19.67
N VAL A 200 -6.21 -20.13 18.93
CA VAL A 200 -6.30 -21.52 18.47
C VAL A 200 -5.00 -22.26 18.78
N PRO A 201 -5.06 -23.58 19.06
CA PRO A 201 -3.84 -24.38 19.16
C PRO A 201 -3.11 -24.46 17.82
N ASP A 202 -1.84 -24.84 17.87
CA ASP A 202 -0.98 -24.99 16.68
C ASP A 202 -1.33 -26.29 15.93
N ASP A 203 -2.46 -26.24 15.23
CA ASP A 203 -3.00 -27.29 14.40
C ASP A 203 -3.43 -26.72 13.05
N ILE A 204 -2.87 -27.29 11.97
CA ILE A 204 -3.11 -26.87 10.59
C ILE A 204 -4.60 -26.78 10.26
N TYR A 205 -5.40 -27.75 10.69
CA TYR A 205 -6.81 -27.83 10.30
C TYR A 205 -7.65 -26.81 11.04
N ARG A 206 -7.39 -26.62 12.34
CA ARG A 206 -8.06 -25.59 13.15
C ARG A 206 -7.71 -24.19 12.68
N MET A 207 -6.44 -23.93 12.36
CA MET A 207 -6.04 -22.66 11.76
C MET A 207 -6.76 -22.43 10.44
N ARG A 208 -6.72 -23.39 9.52
CA ARG A 208 -7.40 -23.28 8.21
C ARG A 208 -8.89 -23.00 8.35
N ALA A 209 -9.57 -23.66 9.30
CA ALA A 209 -10.99 -23.40 9.54
C ALA A 209 -11.25 -21.93 9.93
N VAL A 210 -10.42 -21.34 10.80
CA VAL A 210 -10.57 -19.93 11.20
C VAL A 210 -10.21 -18.98 10.05
N PHE A 211 -9.06 -19.19 9.40
CA PHE A 211 -8.66 -18.36 8.25
C PHE A 211 -9.69 -18.41 7.13
N SER A 212 -10.14 -19.59 6.71
CA SER A 212 -11.14 -19.72 5.64
C SER A 212 -12.48 -19.09 6.01
N ALA A 213 -12.91 -19.16 7.28
CA ALA A 213 -14.13 -18.49 7.72
C ALA A 213 -14.01 -16.97 7.58
N TRP A 214 -12.88 -16.38 8.00
CA TRP A 214 -12.66 -14.94 7.89
C TRP A 214 -12.37 -14.46 6.46
N ILE A 215 -11.69 -15.26 5.63
CA ILE A 215 -11.48 -14.97 4.20
C ILE A 215 -12.83 -14.88 3.46
N ALA A 216 -13.82 -15.68 3.86
CA ALA A 216 -15.15 -15.67 3.26
C ALA A 216 -16.08 -14.60 3.87
N ASP A 217 -15.70 -13.96 4.98
CA ASP A 217 -16.51 -12.99 5.69
C ASP A 217 -16.30 -11.59 5.09
N PRO A 218 -17.34 -10.96 4.49
CA PRO A 218 -17.21 -9.64 3.88
C PRO A 218 -16.89 -8.52 4.89
N GLU A 219 -17.08 -8.75 6.19
CA GLU A 219 -16.74 -7.78 7.24
C GLU A 219 -15.27 -7.84 7.66
N VAL A 220 -14.49 -8.84 7.22
CA VAL A 220 -13.07 -8.97 7.57
C VAL A 220 -12.19 -8.59 6.38
N GLN A 221 -11.45 -7.48 6.54
CA GLN A 221 -10.58 -6.93 5.50
C GLN A 221 -9.11 -7.31 5.71
N VAL A 222 -8.70 -7.52 6.95
CA VAL A 222 -7.32 -7.89 7.31
C VAL A 222 -7.35 -8.98 8.38
N ILE A 223 -6.51 -9.99 8.22
CA ILE A 223 -6.24 -11.00 9.24
C ILE A 223 -4.78 -10.86 9.68
N LEU A 224 -4.56 -10.62 10.97
CA LEU A 224 -3.26 -10.64 11.61
C LEU A 224 -3.16 -11.89 12.47
N SER A 225 -2.16 -12.73 12.25
CA SER A 225 -1.87 -13.85 13.14
C SER A 225 -0.51 -13.72 13.82
N THR A 226 -0.40 -14.29 15.01
CA THR A 226 0.86 -14.38 15.76
C THR A 226 1.06 -15.78 16.32
N GLY A 227 2.26 -16.34 16.15
CA GLY A 227 2.63 -17.67 16.65
C GLY A 227 2.60 -18.77 15.58
N GLY A 228 3.11 -19.95 15.94
CA GLY A 228 3.18 -21.12 15.05
C GLY A 228 4.13 -20.98 13.85
N THR A 229 5.07 -20.02 13.87
CA THR A 229 5.99 -19.73 12.76
C THR A 229 7.43 -20.18 13.00
N GLY A 230 7.75 -20.82 14.13
CA GLY A 230 9.10 -21.29 14.42
C GLY A 230 9.59 -22.37 13.45
N VAL A 231 10.87 -22.73 13.57
CA VAL A 231 11.54 -23.75 12.72
C VAL A 231 11.66 -25.11 13.41
N THR A 232 11.21 -25.23 14.65
CA THR A 232 11.36 -26.44 15.47
C THR A 232 10.00 -27.01 15.87
N GLY A 233 9.82 -28.32 15.83
CA GLY A 233 8.63 -28.96 16.39
C GLY A 233 7.40 -28.89 15.48
N ARG A 234 6.26 -28.42 16.03
CA ARG A 234 4.92 -28.43 15.39
C ARG A 234 4.49 -27.11 14.73
N ASP A 235 5.35 -26.09 14.75
CA ASP A 235 5.07 -24.77 14.16
C ASP A 235 4.55 -24.89 12.71
N SER A 236 3.28 -24.59 12.50
CA SER A 236 2.59 -24.93 11.26
C SER A 236 1.82 -23.80 10.58
N THR A 237 1.97 -22.56 11.06
CA THR A 237 1.26 -21.38 10.51
C THR A 237 1.56 -21.16 9.02
N PRO A 238 2.82 -21.16 8.53
CA PRO A 238 3.08 -21.01 7.10
C PRO A 238 2.45 -22.13 6.25
N GLU A 239 2.52 -23.39 6.72
CA GLU A 239 1.94 -24.56 6.06
C GLU A 239 0.40 -24.53 6.04
N ALA A 240 -0.20 -23.96 7.08
CA ALA A 240 -1.64 -23.78 7.16
C ALA A 240 -2.14 -22.70 6.20
N VAL A 241 -1.44 -21.57 6.13
CA VAL A 241 -1.90 -20.34 5.45
C VAL A 241 -1.49 -20.26 4.00
N ALA A 242 -0.26 -20.66 3.62
CA ALA A 242 0.22 -20.52 2.25
C ALA A 242 -0.71 -21.15 1.18
N PRO A 243 -1.34 -22.32 1.41
CA PRO A 243 -2.28 -22.91 0.45
C PRO A 243 -3.61 -22.15 0.31
N LEU A 244 -3.92 -21.21 1.22
CA LEU A 244 -5.15 -20.41 1.19
C LEU A 244 -4.96 -19.10 0.41
N LEU A 245 -3.73 -18.73 0.06
CA LEU A 245 -3.43 -17.45 -0.58
C LEU A 245 -3.71 -17.51 -2.08
N ASP A 246 -4.45 -16.53 -2.59
CA ASP A 246 -4.56 -16.29 -4.04
C ASP A 246 -3.28 -15.66 -4.58
N LYS A 247 -2.70 -14.73 -3.81
CA LYS A 247 -1.51 -13.96 -4.18
C LYS A 247 -0.57 -13.81 -2.98
N PRO A 248 0.55 -14.53 -2.96
CA PRO A 248 1.59 -14.31 -1.96
C PRO A 248 2.16 -12.89 -2.04
N LEU A 249 2.43 -12.27 -0.89
CA LEU A 249 3.13 -11.01 -0.77
C LEU A 249 4.54 -11.28 -0.23
N GLU A 250 5.41 -11.84 -1.05
CA GLU A 250 6.77 -12.29 -0.67
C GLU A 250 7.59 -11.18 -0.01
N GLY A 251 7.45 -9.95 -0.52
CA GLY A 251 8.11 -8.76 0.00
C GLY A 251 7.79 -8.45 1.46
N PHE A 252 6.65 -8.89 2.00
CA PHE A 252 6.35 -8.72 3.42
C PHE A 252 7.33 -9.51 4.30
N GLY A 253 7.53 -10.79 4.01
CA GLY A 253 8.44 -11.64 4.77
C GLY A 253 9.89 -11.20 4.63
N GLU A 254 10.28 -10.75 3.44
CA GLU A 254 11.60 -10.21 3.15
C GLU A 254 11.87 -8.92 3.92
N LEU A 255 10.97 -7.94 3.83
CA LEU A 255 11.08 -6.70 4.55
C LEU A 255 11.08 -6.93 6.06
N PHE A 256 10.19 -7.79 6.56
CA PHE A 256 10.15 -8.17 7.97
C PHE A 256 11.50 -8.72 8.46
N ARG A 257 12.12 -9.62 7.70
CA ARG A 257 13.45 -10.15 8.04
C ARG A 257 14.56 -9.09 7.92
N SER A 258 14.46 -8.20 6.94
CA SER A 258 15.41 -7.10 6.77
C SER A 258 15.39 -6.15 7.96
N VAL A 259 14.20 -5.69 8.39
CA VAL A 259 14.09 -4.80 9.55
C VAL A 259 14.43 -5.52 10.86
N SER A 260 14.10 -6.82 10.97
CA SER A 260 14.44 -7.62 12.15
C SER A 260 15.94 -7.88 12.29
N LEU A 261 16.71 -7.82 11.20
CA LEU A 261 18.17 -7.96 11.26
C LEU A 261 18.81 -6.88 12.13
N GLU A 262 18.27 -5.66 12.11
CA GLU A 262 18.74 -4.55 12.95
C GLU A 262 18.48 -4.79 14.44
N GLU A 263 17.40 -5.50 14.79
CA GLU A 263 16.97 -5.68 16.18
C GLU A 263 17.47 -6.98 16.81
N ILE A 264 17.37 -8.10 16.09
CA ILE A 264 17.66 -9.44 16.62
C ILE A 264 18.82 -10.14 15.90
N GLY A 265 19.49 -9.44 14.97
CA GLY A 265 20.62 -9.96 14.21
C GLY A 265 20.26 -11.19 13.40
N THR A 266 21.21 -12.13 13.30
CA THR A 266 21.08 -13.36 12.51
C THR A 266 19.96 -14.28 12.99
N SER A 267 19.41 -14.07 14.19
CA SER A 267 18.23 -14.79 14.70
C SER A 267 17.02 -14.64 13.77
N THR A 268 16.96 -13.57 12.97
CA THR A 268 15.90 -13.36 11.98
C THR A 268 15.81 -14.47 10.93
N LEU A 269 16.88 -15.27 10.72
CA LEU A 269 16.85 -16.43 9.83
C LEU A 269 15.78 -17.46 10.23
N GLN A 270 15.40 -17.51 11.51
CA GLN A 270 14.38 -18.44 12.03
C GLN A 270 12.96 -17.88 11.90
N SER A 271 12.79 -16.63 11.45
CA SER A 271 11.49 -15.99 11.34
C SER A 271 10.80 -16.33 10.03
N ARG A 272 9.73 -17.13 10.10
CA ARG A 272 8.90 -17.51 8.95
C ARG A 272 7.65 -16.64 8.82
N ALA A 273 7.83 -15.31 8.84
CA ALA A 273 6.73 -14.38 8.58
C ALA A 273 6.24 -14.50 7.13
N LEU A 274 4.92 -14.46 6.94
CA LEU A 274 4.24 -14.66 5.65
C LEU A 274 3.18 -13.58 5.46
N GLY A 275 3.06 -13.06 4.24
CA GLY A 275 2.02 -12.13 3.84
C GLY A 275 1.31 -12.60 2.57
N GLY A 276 0.05 -12.23 2.40
CA GLY A 276 -0.71 -12.59 1.20
C GLY A 276 -2.08 -11.95 1.10
N LEU A 277 -2.75 -12.22 -0.01
CA LEU A 277 -4.15 -11.86 -0.26
C LEU A 277 -4.95 -13.12 -0.58
N ALA A 278 -6.14 -13.24 -0.01
CA ALA A 278 -7.13 -14.26 -0.34
C ALA A 278 -8.53 -13.64 -0.34
N ASN A 279 -9.29 -13.79 -1.42
CA ASN A 279 -10.66 -13.25 -1.55
C ASN A 279 -10.80 -11.74 -1.22
N GLY A 280 -9.77 -10.94 -1.48
CA GLY A 280 -9.77 -9.52 -1.12
C GLY A 280 -9.45 -9.21 0.34
N THR A 281 -9.21 -10.22 1.17
CA THR A 281 -8.74 -10.10 2.56
C THR A 281 -7.22 -10.19 2.62
N PHE A 282 -6.56 -9.20 3.23
CA PHE A 282 -5.13 -9.26 3.51
C PHE A 282 -4.82 -10.19 4.68
N ILE A 283 -3.74 -10.95 4.59
CA ILE A 283 -3.33 -11.90 5.62
C ILE A 283 -1.85 -11.68 5.94
N PHE A 284 -1.53 -11.44 7.21
CA PHE A 284 -0.16 -11.31 7.69
C PHE A 284 0.07 -12.23 8.90
N CYS A 285 0.99 -13.17 8.75
CA CYS A 285 1.37 -14.13 9.78
C CYS A 285 2.71 -13.72 10.39
N LEU A 286 2.70 -13.44 11.69
CA LEU A 286 3.81 -12.89 12.46
C LEU A 286 4.38 -13.94 13.44
N PRO A 287 5.67 -13.83 13.82
CA PRO A 287 6.19 -14.62 14.92
C PRO A 287 5.46 -14.37 16.25
N GLY A 288 5.50 -15.38 17.13
CA GLY A 288 4.77 -15.38 18.40
C GLY A 288 5.27 -14.39 19.46
N SER A 289 6.45 -13.79 19.27
CA SER A 289 7.01 -12.86 20.24
C SER A 289 6.36 -11.47 20.11
N SER A 290 6.10 -10.83 21.25
CA SER A 290 5.54 -9.48 21.28
C SER A 290 6.49 -8.45 20.65
N GLY A 291 7.80 -8.71 20.70
CA GLY A 291 8.81 -7.93 20.00
C GLY A 291 8.59 -7.98 18.49
N ALA A 292 8.53 -9.17 17.90
CA ALA A 292 8.28 -9.35 16.47
C ALA A 292 6.94 -8.73 16.01
N CYS A 293 5.88 -8.87 16.81
CA CYS A 293 4.59 -8.23 16.51
C CYS A 293 4.70 -6.71 16.50
N ARG A 294 5.45 -6.13 17.45
CA ARG A 294 5.71 -4.69 17.51
C ARG A 294 6.51 -4.22 16.30
N THR A 295 7.58 -4.91 15.95
CA THR A 295 8.41 -4.60 14.78
C THR A 295 7.58 -4.65 13.49
N ALA A 296 6.81 -5.71 13.30
CA ALA A 296 5.94 -5.85 12.13
C ALA A 296 4.90 -4.73 12.04
N TRP A 297 4.25 -4.39 13.15
CA TRP A 297 3.25 -3.32 13.18
C TRP A 297 3.90 -1.95 12.92
N ASP A 298 4.82 -1.56 13.79
CA ASP A 298 5.34 -0.19 13.85
C ASP A 298 6.20 0.16 12.62
N ARG A 299 6.95 -0.81 12.07
CA ARG A 299 7.89 -0.57 10.96
C ARG A 299 7.29 -0.87 9.58
N ILE A 300 6.19 -1.61 9.50
CA ILE A 300 5.65 -2.10 8.22
C ILE A 300 4.14 -1.85 8.14
N LEU A 301 3.34 -2.52 8.96
CA LEU A 301 1.88 -2.58 8.77
C LEU A 301 1.19 -1.24 8.99
N LEU A 302 1.64 -0.44 9.96
CA LEU A 302 1.05 0.88 10.25
C LEU A 302 1.03 1.81 9.04
N ALA A 303 2.04 1.73 8.18
CA ALA A 303 2.13 2.57 6.98
C ALA A 303 1.41 1.98 5.77
N GLN A 304 0.88 0.75 5.88
CA GLN A 304 0.26 0.02 4.76
C GLN A 304 -1.24 -0.22 4.96
N LEU A 305 -1.75 -0.05 6.18
CA LEU A 305 -3.13 -0.32 6.57
C LEU A 305 -3.91 0.98 6.82
#